data_AF-A0A5B7I988-F1
#
_entry.id   AF-A0A5B7I988-F1
#
_cell.length_a   1.000
_cell.length_b   1.000
_cell.length_c   1.000
_cell.angle_alpha   90.00
_cell.angle_beta   90.00
_cell.angle_gamma   90.00
#
_symmetry.space_group_name_H-M   'P 1'
#
loop_
_entity.id
_entity.type
_entity.pdbx_description
1 polymer ?
#
loop_
_entity_poly.entity_id
_entity_poly.type
_entity_poly.pdbx_seq_one_letter_code
_entity_poly.pdbx_strand_id
1 'polypeptide(L)' 'MRMSEDCDYKMLQHTGEPVAVKTFNQLSHMRPHEVQMREFEVLKKVNHESIVKLLAIEEEIFVNVGGLCAKSRVK' A
#
# COMPACT_ATOMS: atom_id res chain seq x y z
N MET A 1 -7.73 -8.04 6.13
CA MET A 1 -7.00 -6.83 6.53
C MET A 1 -8.01 -5.86 7.09
N ARG A 2 -7.89 -5.43 8.36
CA ARG A 2 -8.47 -4.12 8.70
C ARG A 2 -7.68 -3.13 7.86
N MET A 3 -8.35 -2.51 6.90
CA MET A 3 -7.87 -1.26 6.31
C MET A 3 -7.72 -0.33 7.52
N SER A 4 -6.48 -0.06 7.93
CA SER A 4 -6.21 0.90 8.99
C SER A 4 -6.66 2.29 8.51
N GLU A 5 -6.69 3.26 9.41
CA GLU A 5 -7.05 4.66 9.13
C GLU A 5 -6.12 5.35 8.11
N ASP A 6 -5.13 4.62 7.57
CA ASP A 6 -4.07 5.10 6.67
C ASP A 6 -4.31 4.72 5.18
N CYS A 7 -5.53 4.36 4.79
CA CYS A 7 -5.89 4.07 3.40
C CYS A 7 -6.63 5.25 2.76
N ASP A 8 -5.99 5.91 1.79
CA ASP A 8 -6.59 6.97 0.97
C ASP A 8 -7.07 6.46 -0.38
N TYR A 9 -8.09 7.10 -0.95
CA TYR A 9 -8.46 6.88 -2.35
C TYR A 9 -7.73 7.87 -3.26
N LYS A 10 -7.04 7.36 -4.28
CA LYS A 10 -6.41 8.17 -5.34
C LYS A 10 -6.87 7.71 -6.72
N MET A 11 -6.82 8.62 -7.68
CA MET A 11 -7.08 8.29 -9.09
C MET A 11 -5.76 7.98 -9.81
N LEU A 12 -5.72 6.89 -10.57
CA LEU A 12 -4.59 6.59 -11.45
C LEU A 12 -4.51 7.64 -12.55
N GLN A 13 -3.39 8.37 -12.63
CA GLN A 13 -3.24 9.47 -13.59
C GLN A 13 -3.34 9.04 -15.07
N HIS A 14 -2.99 7.79 -15.37
CA HIS A 14 -2.95 7.28 -16.74
C HIS A 14 -4.29 6.70 -17.21
N THR A 15 -5.10 6.17 -16.29
CA THR A 15 -6.34 5.43 -16.61
C THR A 15 -7.60 6.08 -16.04
N GLY A 16 -7.46 7.00 -15.07
CA GLY A 16 -8.58 7.59 -14.33
C GLY A 16 -9.25 6.64 -13.33
N GLU A 17 -8.74 5.41 -13.17
CA GLU A 17 -9.37 4.41 -12.30
C GLU A 17 -9.10 4.69 -10.81
N PRO A 18 -10.10 4.51 -9.93
CA PRO A 18 -9.91 4.66 -8.49
C PRO A 18 -9.05 3.53 -7.93
N VAL A 19 -8.08 3.89 -7.09
CA VAL A 19 -7.21 2.97 -6.35
C VAL A 19 -7.19 3.32 -4.88
N ALA A 20 -7.09 2.30 -4.03
CA ALA A 20 -6.83 2.47 -2.61
C ALA A 20 -5.32 2.46 -2.40
N VAL A 21 -4.82 3.51 -1.76
CA VAL A 21 -3.42 3.73 -1.44
C VAL A 21 -3.26 3.67 0.06
N LYS A 22 -2.58 2.65 0.55
CA LYS A 22 -2.19 2.56 1.96
C LYS A 22 -0.84 3.24 2.14
N THR A 23 -0.81 4.33 2.87
CA THR A 23 0.43 4.96 3.34
C THR A 23 0.75 4.45 4.74
N PHE A 24 2.03 4.31 5.08
CA PHE A 24 2.39 4.00 6.45
C PHE A 24 2.48 5.30 7.25
N ASN A 25 1.81 5.37 8.40
CA ASN A 25 2.01 6.49 9.32
C ASN A 25 3.43 6.46 9.95
N GLN A 26 3.84 7.54 10.61
CA GLN A 26 5.17 7.64 11.22
C GLN A 26 5.46 6.50 12.23
N LEU A 27 4.45 6.04 12.99
CA LEU A 27 4.60 4.91 13.91
C LEU A 27 4.82 3.58 13.18
N SER A 28 4.22 3.41 12.01
CA SER A 28 4.40 2.22 11.17
C SER A 28 5.81 2.13 10.56
N HIS A 29 6.46 3.27 10.32
CA HIS A 29 7.85 3.36 9.88
C HIS A 29 8.86 2.95 10.97
N MET A 30 8.48 3.02 12.24
CA MET A 30 9.33 2.57 13.35
C MET A 30 9.43 1.04 13.42
N ARG A 31 8.59 0.30 12.68
CA ARG A 31 8.67 -1.16 12.59
C ARG A 31 9.91 -1.55 11.78
N PRO A 32 10.63 -2.63 12.14
CA PRO A 32 11.75 -3.12 11.35
C PRO A 32 11.36 -3.33 9.87
N HIS A 33 12.26 -2.97 8.95
CA HIS A 33 12.00 -3.06 7.51
C HIS A 33 11.49 -4.44 7.07
N GLU A 34 12.06 -5.51 7.62
CA GLU A 34 11.61 -6.89 7.36
C GLU A 34 10.14 -7.13 7.73
N VAL A 35 9.65 -6.50 8.80
CA VAL A 35 8.25 -6.61 9.23
C VAL A 35 7.32 -5.87 8.26
N GLN A 36 7.75 -4.72 7.74
CA GLN A 36 7.00 -3.97 6.73
C GLN A 36 6.89 -4.77 5.43
N MET A 37 7.99 -5.38 4.99
CA MET A 37 8.06 -6.19 3.76
C MET A 37 7.19 -7.45 3.80
N ARG A 38 6.99 -8.06 4.98
CA ARG A 38 6.15 -9.26 5.11
C ARG A 38 4.69 -9.02 4.71
N GLU A 39 4.12 -7.86 5.03
CA GLU A 39 2.75 -7.53 4.58
C GLU A 39 2.65 -7.54 3.05
N PHE A 40 3.67 -7.01 2.37
CA PHE A 40 3.74 -6.96 0.92
C PHE A 40 4.00 -8.31 0.26
N GLU A 41 4.90 -9.11 0.81
CA GLU A 41 5.22 -10.43 0.27
C GLU A 41 4.02 -11.37 0.28
N VAL A 42 3.17 -11.28 1.30
CA VAL A 42 1.91 -12.03 1.36
C VAL A 42 0.97 -11.55 0.25
N LEU A 43 0.77 -10.24 0.11
CA LEU A 43 -0.10 -9.68 -0.93
C LEU A 43 0.39 -9.98 -2.37
N LYS A 44 1.70 -10.02 -2.61
CA LYS A 44 2.28 -10.40 -3.91
C LYS A 44 1.99 -11.84 -4.31
N LYS A 45 1.86 -12.74 -3.33
CA LYS A 45 1.66 -14.19 -3.57
C LYS A 45 0.20 -14.58 -3.71
N VAL A 46 -0.73 -13.69 -3.36
CA VAL A 46 -2.16 -14.00 -3.33
C VAL A 46 -2.84 -13.39 -4.57
N ASN A 47 -3.40 -14.26 -5.41
CA ASN A 47 -4.17 -13.87 -6.60
C ASN A 47 -5.51 -14.61 -6.62
N HIS A 48 -6.51 -14.05 -5.95
CA HIS A 48 -7.84 -14.63 -5.85
C HIS A 48 -8.89 -13.55 -6.04
N GLU A 49 -10.04 -13.89 -6.61
CA GLU A 49 -11.09 -12.93 -6.92
C GLU A 49 -11.58 -12.18 -5.66
N SER A 50 -11.74 -12.85 -4.53
CA SER A 50 -12.18 -12.23 -3.27
C SER A 50 -11.09 -11.48 -2.52
N ILE A 51 -9.87 -11.37 -3.06
CA ILE A 51 -8.73 -10.72 -2.40
C ILE A 51 -8.32 -9.49 -3.19
N VAL A 52 -8.18 -8.38 -2.48
CA VAL A 52 -7.79 -7.10 -3.08
C VAL A 52 -6.41 -7.25 -3.74
N LYS A 53 -6.35 -6.97 -5.03
CA LYS A 53 -5.12 -7.10 -5.82
C LYS A 53 -4.19 -5.93 -5.54
N LEU A 54 -2.97 -6.25 -5.10
CA LEU A 54 -1.86 -5.29 -5.04
C LEU A 54 -1.44 -4.93 -6.48
N LEU A 55 -1.48 -3.65 -6.80
CA LEU A 55 -1.12 -3.12 -8.12
C LEU A 55 0.35 -2.71 -8.15
N ALA A 56 0.80 -1.99 -7.13
CA ALA A 56 2.16 -1.49 -7.04
C ALA A 56 2.56 -1.21 -5.58
N ILE A 57 3.86 -1.19 -5.35
CA ILE A 57 4.48 -0.67 -4.13
C ILE A 57 5.40 0.45 -4.59
N GLU A 58 5.25 1.63 -4.01
CA GLU A 58 6.05 2.80 -4.38
C GLU A 58 6.65 3.41 -3.12
N GLU A 59 7.85 3.98 -3.24
CA GLU A 59 8.45 4.77 -2.18
C GLU A 59 7.82 6.16 -2.14
N GLU A 60 7.43 6.58 -0.95
CA GLU A 60 6.92 7.91 -0.68
C GLU A 60 8.08 8.84 -0.33
N ILE A 61 8.32 9.83 -1.19
CA ILE A 61 9.40 10.81 -1.03
C ILE A 61 8.87 11.99 -0.21
N PHE A 62 8.74 11.82 1.10
CA PHE A 62 8.62 12.96 2.02
C PHE A 62 9.95 13.17 2.73
N VAL A 63 10.44 14.42 2.69
CA VAL A 63 11.71 14.88 3.27
C VAL A 63 11.97 14.29 4.66
N ASN A 64 13.08 13.53 4.76
CA ASN A 64 13.70 12.92 5.95
C ASN A 64 13.07 11.66 6.60
N VAL A 65 12.00 11.06 6.06
CA VAL A 65 11.61 9.68 6.42
C VAL A 65 11.12 8.98 5.16
N GLY A 66 11.96 8.14 4.56
CA GLY A 66 11.55 7.32 3.42
C GLY A 66 10.47 6.34 3.83
N GLY A 67 9.34 6.35 3.12
CA GLY A 67 8.22 5.47 3.39
C GLY A 67 7.82 4.60 2.21
N LEU A 68 7.06 3.54 2.46
CA LEU A 68 6.48 2.71 1.40
C LEU A 68 4.96 2.93 1.35
N CYS A 69 4.40 2.97 0.15
CA CYS A 69 2.95 2.99 -0.05
C CYS A 69 2.50 1.81 -0.92
N ALA A 70 1.35 1.23 -0.58
CA ALA A 70 0.75 0.12 -1.30
C ALA A 70 -0.43 0.62 -2.14
N LYS A 71 -0.42 0.44 -3.45
CA LYS A 71 -1.58 0.73 -4.31
C LYS A 71 -2.34 -0.55 -4.60
N SER A 72 -3.66 -0.50 -4.47
CA SER A 72 -4.53 -1.66 -4.65
C SER A 72 -5.80 -1.27 -5.40
N ARG A 73 -6.38 -2.21 -6.17
CA ARG A 73 -7.60 -1.92 -6.93
C ARG A 73 -8.81 -1.96 -6.03
N VAL A 74 -9.60 -0.90 -6.04
CA VAL A 74 -10.89 -0.82 -5.38
C VAL A 74 -11.89 -1.59 -6.25
N LYS A 75 -12.63 -2.52 -5.66
CA LYS A 75 -13.77 -3.14 -6.34
C LYS A 75 -14.99 -2.23 -6.26
#